data_AF-A0A8T0JA68-F1
#
_entry.id   AF-A0A8T0JA68-F1
#
_cell.length_a   1.000
_cell.length_b   1.000
_cell.length_c   1.000
_cell.angle_alpha   90.00
_cell.angle_beta   90.00
_cell.angle_gamma   90.00
#
_symmetry.space_group_name_H-M   'P 1'
#
loop_
_entity.id
_entity.type
_entity.pdbx_description
1 polymer ?
#
loop_
_entity_poly.entity_id
_entity_poly.type
_entity_poly.pdbx_seq_one_letter_code
_entity_poly.pdbx_strand_id
1 'polypeptide(L)'
;MASALSMASLSVEVQLAKAAIRGRILRDSEARGESTGTIGYGHQLSRMHAFRTPSLRSSSSQTRPCVSARALTPAQEWVGLPHWRTKPMNELRVWGKRDVPTSARNEWEDIAAVATTDLNAHYKLQLHQEKLHSLEERIVKLKLEREIASLAEWGAIVLNTADPVEKAVLTHQAYRLWCRGDLPLGVAYAPDSPARPAKPELVHPRKIPPVGTILPPSAHALHNLAHIELNAIDLAWDTIVRFSSASGELNPQFFTDFAHVADDESRHCLWCLQRVAELGYSYGDMPAHNLLMIDCQKSSGSVMERLAIIPMIQEARGLDAGPRLFERLVGNGDTRSASMTKRIAEEEVGHVAVGVAWFVDVCKRLGVDPADRFQGLMIEGDLELRGPFNHPARLLAGLPRDWYDSSYDPASPDAEDSSDSHDESAYSTVVRRSSVQAVTDLKVGPSNDGHENGVLKTSSRLSEVYDRLATVVAMEQDNADA
;
A
#
# COMPACT_ATOMS: atom_id res chain seq x y z
N MET A 1 -6.10 -45.07 -18.63
CA MET A 1 -7.48 -44.55 -18.54
C MET A 1 -7.71 -43.55 -17.40
N ALA A 2 -6.84 -43.49 -16.36
CA ALA A 2 -6.96 -42.50 -15.28
C ALA A 2 -6.56 -41.04 -15.65
N SER A 3 -5.81 -40.83 -16.75
CA SER A 3 -5.38 -39.48 -17.15
C SER A 3 -6.41 -38.68 -17.97
N ALA A 4 -7.42 -39.35 -18.54
CA ALA A 4 -8.47 -38.71 -19.33
C ALA A 4 -9.65 -38.21 -18.47
N LEU A 5 -9.84 -38.79 -17.28
CA LEU A 5 -10.87 -38.39 -16.32
C LEU A 5 -10.49 -37.13 -15.51
N SER A 6 -9.18 -36.84 -15.36
CA SER A 6 -8.69 -35.61 -14.70
C SER A 6 -8.87 -34.37 -15.59
N MET A 7 -8.59 -34.48 -16.89
CA MET A 7 -8.77 -33.38 -17.85
C MET A 7 -10.25 -33.04 -18.11
N ALA A 8 -11.14 -34.03 -18.02
CA ALA A 8 -12.58 -33.81 -18.14
C ALA A 8 -13.18 -33.12 -16.89
N SER A 9 -12.64 -33.39 -15.69
CA SER A 9 -13.01 -32.69 -14.44
C SER A 9 -12.53 -31.23 -14.43
N LEU A 10 -11.32 -30.98 -14.95
CA LEU A 10 -10.73 -29.63 -15.13
C LEU A 10 -11.56 -28.75 -16.08
N SER A 11 -12.23 -29.33 -17.08
CA SER A 11 -13.10 -28.57 -17.98
C SER A 11 -14.46 -28.21 -17.35
N VAL A 12 -14.91 -28.93 -16.32
CA VAL A 12 -16.18 -28.68 -15.63
C VAL A 12 -16.00 -27.64 -14.52
N GLU A 13 -14.87 -27.64 -13.81
CA GLU A 13 -14.57 -26.64 -12.77
C GLU A 13 -14.25 -25.25 -13.35
N VAL A 14 -13.55 -25.18 -14.49
CA VAL A 14 -13.34 -23.92 -15.22
C VAL A 14 -14.63 -23.38 -15.85
N GLN A 15 -15.57 -24.27 -16.22
CA GLN A 15 -16.92 -23.87 -16.65
C GLN A 15 -17.77 -23.38 -15.46
N LEU A 16 -17.61 -23.97 -14.27
CA LEU A 16 -18.27 -23.53 -13.04
C LEU A 16 -17.75 -22.18 -12.53
N ALA A 17 -16.44 -21.88 -12.68
CA ALA A 17 -15.89 -20.55 -12.38
C ALA A 17 -16.39 -19.49 -13.38
N LYS A 18 -16.45 -19.81 -14.67
CA LYS A 18 -17.09 -18.96 -15.70
C LYS A 18 -18.59 -18.75 -15.46
N ALA A 19 -19.28 -19.76 -14.91
CA ALA A 19 -20.68 -19.68 -14.53
C ALA A 19 -20.91 -18.99 -13.17
N ALA A 20 -19.92 -18.92 -12.27
CA ALA A 20 -20.01 -18.16 -11.03
C ALA A 20 -19.91 -16.64 -11.28
N ILE A 21 -19.03 -16.24 -12.21
CA ILE A 21 -18.94 -14.86 -12.72
C ILE A 21 -20.25 -14.50 -13.45
N ARG A 22 -20.76 -15.34 -14.37
CA ARG A 22 -22.04 -15.10 -15.05
C ARG A 22 -23.30 -15.25 -14.17
N GLY A 23 -23.28 -16.13 -13.17
CA GLY A 23 -24.44 -16.55 -12.37
C GLY A 23 -24.65 -15.75 -11.08
N ARG A 24 -23.72 -14.86 -10.72
CA ARG A 24 -23.99 -13.73 -9.82
C ARG A 24 -24.42 -12.48 -10.59
N ILE A 25 -23.91 -12.26 -11.79
CA ILE A 25 -24.28 -11.12 -12.66
C ILE A 25 -25.76 -11.13 -13.10
N LEU A 26 -26.41 -12.30 -13.24
CA LEU A 26 -27.81 -12.38 -13.68
C LEU A 26 -28.86 -12.32 -12.56
N ARG A 27 -28.48 -12.57 -11.30
CA ARG A 27 -29.44 -12.53 -10.18
C ARG A 27 -29.78 -11.11 -9.72
N ASP A 28 -28.90 -10.15 -9.96
CA ASP A 28 -29.16 -8.73 -9.66
C ASP A 28 -29.96 -8.02 -10.77
N SER A 29 -29.99 -8.57 -11.99
CA SER A 29 -30.78 -8.01 -13.10
C SER A 29 -32.23 -8.52 -13.17
N GLU A 30 -32.55 -9.68 -12.60
CA GLU A 30 -33.90 -10.28 -12.67
C GLU A 30 -34.86 -9.81 -11.54
N ALA A 31 -34.38 -9.00 -10.58
CA ALA A 31 -35.24 -8.39 -9.56
C ALA A 31 -36.05 -7.18 -10.08
N ARG A 32 -35.88 -6.76 -11.34
CA ARG A 32 -36.67 -5.68 -11.96
C ARG A 32 -37.01 -6.00 -13.42
N GLY A 33 -38.16 -6.64 -13.65
CA GLY A 33 -38.93 -6.51 -14.89
C GLY A 33 -39.21 -7.80 -15.65
N GLU A 34 -40.48 -8.23 -15.60
CA GLU A 34 -41.04 -9.27 -16.47
C GLU A 34 -41.25 -8.77 -17.92
N SER A 35 -41.04 -9.67 -18.88
CA SER A 35 -41.98 -10.07 -19.96
C SER A 35 -41.42 -10.15 -21.40
N THR A 36 -41.42 -11.40 -21.88
CA THR A 36 -41.67 -11.88 -23.27
C THR A 36 -40.64 -11.70 -24.40
N GLY A 37 -40.33 -12.81 -25.10
CA GLY A 37 -39.93 -12.78 -26.51
C GLY A 37 -38.92 -13.83 -26.98
N THR A 38 -39.41 -14.96 -27.48
CA THR A 38 -38.69 -16.16 -27.95
C THR A 38 -38.12 -16.03 -29.39
N ILE A 39 -37.19 -16.95 -29.75
CA ILE A 39 -36.74 -17.44 -31.10
C ILE A 39 -35.54 -16.68 -31.70
N GLY A 40 -34.47 -17.28 -32.27
CA GLY A 40 -34.12 -18.66 -32.63
C GLY A 40 -32.79 -18.73 -33.42
N TYR A 41 -32.31 -19.96 -33.62
CA TYR A 41 -31.01 -20.44 -34.13
C TYR A 41 -30.52 -19.95 -35.52
N GLY A 42 -29.20 -20.00 -35.73
CA GLY A 42 -28.59 -19.99 -37.08
C GLY A 42 -27.06 -20.24 -37.10
N HIS A 43 -26.67 -21.47 -37.42
CA HIS A 43 -25.31 -21.93 -37.75
C HIS A 43 -24.68 -21.21 -38.96
N GLN A 44 -23.35 -21.02 -38.97
CA GLN A 44 -22.51 -21.49 -40.11
C GLN A 44 -21.01 -21.50 -39.84
N LEU A 45 -20.37 -22.46 -40.51
CA LEU A 45 -19.02 -23.00 -40.37
C LEU A 45 -17.98 -22.33 -41.28
N SER A 46 -16.72 -22.46 -40.84
CA SER A 46 -15.50 -22.73 -41.62
C SER A 46 -15.01 -21.73 -42.69
N ARG A 47 -13.78 -21.23 -42.45
CA ARG A 47 -12.70 -21.31 -43.46
C ARG A 47 -11.31 -21.25 -42.81
N MET A 48 -10.60 -22.37 -42.91
CA MET A 48 -9.16 -22.48 -42.70
C MET A 48 -8.42 -21.80 -43.88
N HIS A 49 -7.31 -21.12 -43.63
CA HIS A 49 -6.20 -21.07 -44.57
C HIS A 49 -4.84 -20.81 -43.90
N ALA A 50 -3.96 -21.79 -44.10
CA ALA A 50 -2.53 -21.72 -44.42
C ALA A 50 -1.54 -21.02 -43.46
N PHE A 51 -0.73 -21.88 -42.84
CA PHE A 51 0.60 -21.62 -42.32
C PHE A 51 1.53 -20.93 -43.34
N ARG A 52 2.28 -19.94 -42.87
CA ARG A 52 3.54 -19.49 -43.48
C ARG A 52 4.58 -19.29 -42.37
N THR A 53 5.72 -19.96 -42.52
CA THR A 53 6.90 -19.88 -41.65
C THR A 53 7.65 -18.54 -41.83
N PRO A 54 8.40 -18.05 -40.82
CA PRO A 54 8.94 -16.70 -40.81
C PRO A 54 10.31 -16.59 -41.47
N SER A 55 10.51 -15.49 -42.21
CA SER A 55 11.80 -15.05 -42.77
C SER A 55 12.58 -14.25 -41.72
N LEU A 56 13.79 -14.71 -41.40
CA LEU A 56 14.80 -13.98 -40.62
C LEU A 56 15.16 -12.65 -41.31
N ARG A 57 14.96 -11.52 -40.61
CA ARG A 57 15.64 -10.26 -40.90
C ARG A 57 16.11 -9.59 -39.61
N SER A 58 17.33 -9.09 -39.69
CA SER A 58 18.14 -8.43 -38.68
C SER A 58 17.41 -7.29 -37.95
N SER A 59 17.39 -7.35 -36.62
CA SER A 59 16.90 -6.26 -35.76
C SER A 59 18.00 -5.22 -35.52
N SER A 60 17.81 -4.02 -36.07
CA SER A 60 18.40 -2.81 -35.53
C SER A 60 17.65 -2.43 -34.25
N SER A 61 18.37 -2.19 -33.15
CA SER A 61 17.80 -1.74 -31.88
C SER A 61 17.08 -0.40 -32.04
N GLN A 62 15.76 -0.43 -32.14
CA GLN A 62 14.92 0.75 -32.00
C GLN A 62 14.21 0.65 -30.65
N THR A 63 14.57 1.56 -29.75
CA THR A 63 13.84 1.85 -28.52
C THR A 63 12.40 2.17 -28.86
N ARG A 64 11.46 1.31 -28.44
CA ARG A 64 10.02 1.55 -28.61
C ARG A 64 9.60 2.71 -27.70
N PRO A 65 8.91 3.73 -28.21
CA PRO A 65 8.17 4.66 -27.35
C PRO A 65 7.02 3.89 -26.67
N CYS A 66 6.75 4.21 -25.41
CA CYS A 66 5.65 3.61 -24.67
C CYS A 66 4.31 3.82 -25.41
N VAL A 67 3.43 2.83 -25.28
CA VAL A 67 2.13 2.79 -25.94
C VAL A 67 1.33 4.04 -25.54
N SER A 68 0.95 4.85 -26.54
CA SER A 68 0.08 6.02 -26.37
C SER A 68 -1.30 5.56 -25.85
N ALA A 69 -1.59 5.92 -24.60
CA ALA A 69 -2.85 5.66 -23.93
C ALA A 69 -3.97 6.50 -24.59
N ARG A 70 -4.97 5.84 -25.15
CA ARG A 70 -6.21 6.49 -25.57
C ARG A 70 -7.08 6.71 -24.33
N ALA A 71 -7.23 7.98 -23.95
CA ALA A 71 -7.95 8.43 -22.77
C ALA A 71 -9.40 7.92 -22.72
N LEU A 72 -9.79 7.39 -21.56
CA LEU A 72 -11.18 7.14 -21.18
C LEU A 72 -11.75 8.42 -20.55
N THR A 73 -13.01 8.74 -20.83
CA THR A 73 -13.71 9.90 -20.24
C THR A 73 -14.15 9.63 -18.79
N PRO A 74 -14.22 10.67 -17.95
CA PRO A 74 -13.91 10.58 -16.52
C PRO A 74 -15.17 10.46 -15.64
N ALA A 75 -15.26 9.38 -14.85
CA ALA A 75 -15.31 9.60 -13.40
C ALA A 75 -13.84 9.83 -13.04
N GLN A 76 -13.53 11.06 -12.62
CA GLN A 76 -12.20 11.66 -12.77
C GLN A 76 -11.11 10.78 -12.17
N GLU A 77 -10.41 10.04 -13.05
CA GLU A 77 -9.12 9.45 -12.73
C GLU A 77 -8.28 10.52 -12.05
N TRP A 78 -7.72 10.20 -10.88
CA TRP A 78 -6.89 11.16 -10.15
C TRP A 78 -5.90 11.81 -11.12
N VAL A 79 -5.88 13.15 -11.16
CA VAL A 79 -5.05 13.91 -12.12
C VAL A 79 -3.57 13.51 -12.02
N GLY A 80 -3.13 13.07 -10.84
CA GLY A 80 -1.77 12.59 -10.62
C GLY A 80 -1.52 11.14 -11.06
N LEU A 81 -2.53 10.33 -11.36
CA LEU A 81 -2.34 8.90 -11.67
C LEU A 81 -1.56 8.69 -12.98
N PRO A 82 -1.82 9.42 -14.08
CA PRO A 82 -0.97 9.37 -15.26
C PRO A 82 0.48 9.77 -14.96
N HIS A 83 0.69 10.77 -14.10
CA HIS A 83 2.03 11.16 -13.67
C HIS A 83 2.69 10.06 -12.83
N TRP A 84 1.97 9.48 -11.85
CA TRP A 84 2.45 8.37 -11.03
C TRP A 84 2.86 7.17 -11.89
N ARG A 85 2.04 6.77 -12.87
CA ARG A 85 2.37 5.66 -13.82
C ARG A 85 3.60 5.92 -14.68
N THR A 86 3.92 7.18 -14.93
CA THR A 86 5.06 7.58 -15.77
C THR A 86 6.29 7.98 -14.96
N LYS A 87 6.22 7.96 -13.62
CA LYS A 87 7.38 8.20 -12.78
C LYS A 87 8.47 7.18 -13.12
N PRO A 88 9.73 7.62 -13.23
CA PRO A 88 10.82 6.68 -13.35
C PRO A 88 10.84 5.81 -12.10
N MET A 89 11.16 4.53 -12.29
CA MET A 89 11.34 3.59 -11.20
C MET A 89 12.32 4.19 -10.17
N ASN A 90 11.86 4.26 -8.93
CA ASN A 90 12.61 4.89 -7.86
C ASN A 90 13.54 3.86 -7.24
N GLU A 91 14.84 4.05 -7.37
CA GLU A 91 15.89 3.13 -6.91
C GLU A 91 16.34 3.41 -5.45
N LEU A 92 15.72 4.36 -4.73
CA LEU A 92 16.10 4.71 -3.35
C LEU A 92 15.68 3.61 -2.35
N ARG A 93 16.43 2.52 -2.26
CA ARG A 93 16.14 1.40 -1.33
C ARG A 93 16.63 1.63 0.11
N VAL A 94 17.40 2.69 0.34
CA VAL A 94 17.94 3.05 1.66
C VAL A 94 17.56 4.49 1.99
N TRP A 95 16.92 4.71 3.14
CA TRP A 95 16.50 6.04 3.58
C TRP A 95 17.72 6.88 4.01
N GLY A 96 17.79 8.11 3.50
CA GLY A 96 18.80 9.10 3.86
C GLY A 96 20.16 8.98 3.14
N LYS A 97 20.36 7.97 2.27
CA LYS A 97 21.52 7.93 1.36
C LYS A 97 21.08 8.46 -0.01
N ARG A 98 21.16 9.78 -0.21
CA ARG A 98 21.30 10.37 -1.55
C ARG A 98 22.41 11.39 -1.44
N ASP A 99 23.37 11.34 -2.34
CA ASP A 99 24.48 12.28 -2.44
C ASP A 99 24.02 13.74 -2.14
N VAL A 100 24.34 14.21 -0.93
CA VAL A 100 23.67 15.28 -0.13
C VAL A 100 23.53 16.60 -0.91
N PRO A 101 22.34 17.27 -0.90
CA PRO A 101 22.07 18.31 0.11
C PRO A 101 20.63 18.31 0.65
N THR A 102 20.44 17.87 1.89
CA THR A 102 19.42 18.46 2.78
C THR A 102 19.90 19.85 3.13
N SER A 103 19.41 20.86 2.41
CA SER A 103 19.82 22.24 2.62
C SER A 103 19.51 22.67 4.06
N ALA A 104 20.56 23.13 4.76
CA ALA A 104 20.62 23.66 6.11
C ALA A 104 20.85 22.63 7.24
N ARG A 105 22.15 22.39 7.50
CA ARG A 105 22.81 22.07 8.78
C ARG A 105 21.91 21.85 10.02
N ASN A 106 22.16 20.69 10.64
CA ASN A 106 22.15 20.35 12.09
C ASN A 106 21.17 19.27 12.60
N GLU A 107 20.84 18.23 11.83
CA GLU A 107 20.26 16.98 12.40
C GLU A 107 20.89 15.67 11.90
N TRP A 108 21.88 15.73 11.00
CA TRP A 108 22.39 14.54 10.27
C TRP A 108 23.66 13.92 10.86
N GLU A 109 24.46 14.65 11.62
CA GLU A 109 25.72 14.13 12.19
C GLU A 109 25.48 13.33 13.49
N ASP A 110 24.35 13.51 14.16
CA ASP A 110 24.08 12.86 15.44
C ASP A 110 23.64 11.39 15.31
N ILE A 111 22.98 10.94 14.23
CA ILE A 111 22.42 9.57 14.20
C ILE A 111 23.43 8.53 13.74
N ALA A 112 24.31 8.88 12.79
CA ALA A 112 25.47 8.02 12.49
C ALA A 112 26.42 7.96 13.69
N ALA A 113 26.59 9.07 14.42
CA ALA A 113 27.34 9.11 15.67
C ALA A 113 26.65 8.30 16.80
N VAL A 114 25.33 8.36 16.92
CA VAL A 114 24.53 7.60 17.90
C VAL A 114 24.55 6.10 17.59
N ALA A 115 24.44 5.72 16.32
CA ALA A 115 24.62 4.33 15.91
C ALA A 115 26.06 3.84 16.13
N THR A 116 27.08 4.72 16.05
CA THR A 116 28.45 4.34 16.45
C THR A 116 28.65 4.24 17.97
N THR A 117 27.78 4.84 18.78
CA THR A 117 27.81 4.68 20.25
C THR A 117 27.00 3.49 20.74
N ASP A 118 25.96 3.07 20.01
CA ASP A 118 25.20 1.85 20.29
C ASP A 118 25.70 0.69 19.42
N LEU A 119 26.58 -0.13 20.00
CA LEU A 119 27.14 -1.34 19.37
C LEU A 119 26.06 -2.27 18.78
N ASN A 120 24.88 -2.32 19.39
CA ASN A 120 23.80 -3.17 18.89
C ASN A 120 23.19 -2.59 17.60
N ALA A 121 22.90 -1.29 17.56
CA ALA A 121 22.42 -0.63 16.34
C ALA A 121 23.41 -0.76 15.19
N HIS A 122 24.72 -0.56 15.46
CA HIS A 122 25.76 -0.76 14.45
C HIS A 122 25.77 -2.19 13.89
N TYR A 123 25.78 -3.18 14.77
CA TYR A 123 25.79 -4.59 14.40
C TYR A 123 24.56 -4.98 13.57
N LYS A 124 23.36 -4.52 13.97
CA LYS A 124 22.10 -4.79 13.26
C LYS A 124 22.08 -4.17 11.87
N LEU A 125 22.56 -2.94 11.75
CA LEU A 125 22.66 -2.25 10.46
C LEU A 125 23.66 -2.94 9.54
N GLN A 126 24.81 -3.37 10.05
CA GLN A 126 25.80 -4.12 9.28
C GLN A 126 25.20 -5.43 8.76
N LEU A 127 24.55 -6.21 9.61
CA LEU A 127 23.89 -7.46 9.21
C LEU A 127 22.84 -7.23 8.11
N HIS A 128 22.06 -6.15 8.22
CA HIS A 128 21.08 -5.77 7.21
C HIS A 128 21.75 -5.45 5.87
N GLN A 129 22.87 -4.72 5.87
CA GLN A 129 23.62 -4.38 4.66
C GLN A 129 24.25 -5.61 4.02
N GLU A 130 24.90 -6.48 4.79
CA GLU A 130 25.52 -7.72 4.28
C GLU A 130 24.47 -8.61 3.61
N LYS A 131 23.28 -8.69 4.21
CA LYS A 131 22.16 -9.45 3.65
C LYS A 131 21.70 -8.89 2.30
N LEU A 132 21.56 -7.57 2.17
CA LEU A 132 21.20 -6.94 0.90
C LEU A 132 22.20 -7.31 -0.21
N HIS A 133 23.50 -7.27 0.08
CA HIS A 133 24.54 -7.64 -0.90
C HIS A 133 24.46 -9.13 -1.28
N SER A 134 24.30 -10.04 -0.32
CA SER A 134 24.18 -11.48 -0.60
C SER A 134 22.95 -11.83 -1.46
N LEU A 135 21.88 -11.06 -1.34
CA LEU A 135 20.67 -11.25 -2.12
C LEU A 135 20.84 -10.90 -3.59
N GLU A 136 21.69 -9.92 -3.93
CA GLU A 136 22.00 -9.58 -5.31
C GLU A 136 22.64 -10.77 -6.05
N GLU A 137 23.57 -11.46 -5.40
CA GLU A 137 24.19 -12.68 -5.94
C GLU A 137 23.17 -13.80 -6.16
N ARG A 138 22.24 -13.98 -5.22
CA ARG A 138 21.14 -14.95 -5.34
C ARG A 138 20.19 -14.61 -6.48
N ILE A 139 19.87 -13.34 -6.70
CA ILE A 139 19.07 -12.90 -7.85
C ILE A 139 19.76 -13.27 -9.16
N VAL A 140 21.07 -13.02 -9.27
CA VAL A 140 21.84 -13.37 -10.46
C VAL A 140 21.76 -14.88 -10.71
N LYS A 141 21.87 -15.69 -9.66
CA LYS A 141 21.72 -17.15 -9.76
C LYS A 141 20.31 -17.56 -10.19
N LEU A 142 19.25 -17.01 -9.59
CA LEU A 142 17.86 -17.30 -9.97
C LEU A 142 17.57 -16.95 -11.44
N LYS A 143 18.13 -15.85 -11.94
CA LYS A 143 18.04 -15.48 -13.37
C LYS A 143 18.72 -16.49 -14.28
N LEU A 144 19.84 -17.04 -13.85
CA LEU A 144 20.61 -18.01 -14.63
C LEU A 144 19.95 -19.39 -14.66
N GLU A 145 19.27 -19.78 -13.58
CA GLU A 145 18.67 -21.11 -13.41
C GLU A 145 17.25 -21.24 -13.97
N ARG A 146 16.55 -20.13 -14.24
CA ARG A 146 15.17 -20.15 -14.76
C ARG A 146 15.10 -19.51 -16.15
N GLU A 147 15.00 -20.35 -17.19
CA GLU A 147 14.82 -19.95 -18.59
C GLU A 147 13.42 -19.36 -18.88
N ILE A 148 13.11 -18.20 -18.29
CA ILE A 148 11.92 -17.36 -18.49
C ILE A 148 10.80 -17.65 -17.48
N ALA A 149 10.76 -16.85 -16.41
CA ALA A 149 9.58 -16.70 -15.56
C ALA A 149 8.73 -15.50 -16.05
N SER A 150 7.43 -15.58 -15.85
CA SER A 150 6.45 -14.51 -16.07
C SER A 150 6.25 -13.63 -14.84
N LEU A 151 5.57 -12.49 -14.97
CA LEU A 151 5.24 -11.60 -13.85
C LEU A 151 4.46 -12.34 -12.77
N ALA A 152 3.48 -13.17 -13.14
CA ALA A 152 2.72 -13.98 -12.19
C ALA A 152 3.60 -15.02 -11.48
N GLU A 153 4.54 -15.66 -12.18
CA GLU A 153 5.46 -16.60 -11.54
C GLU A 153 6.45 -15.90 -10.60
N TRP A 154 6.92 -14.71 -10.95
CA TRP A 154 7.69 -13.87 -10.03
C TRP A 154 6.88 -13.50 -8.79
N GLY A 155 5.62 -13.09 -8.97
CA GLY A 155 4.73 -12.83 -7.84
C GLY A 155 4.56 -14.05 -6.94
N ALA A 156 4.42 -15.26 -7.49
CA ALA A 156 4.36 -16.48 -6.71
C ALA A 156 5.67 -16.76 -5.94
N ILE A 157 6.84 -16.45 -6.51
CA ILE A 157 8.13 -16.54 -5.80
C ILE A 157 8.14 -15.55 -4.62
N VAL A 158 7.75 -14.30 -4.85
CA VAL A 158 7.71 -13.26 -3.80
C VAL A 158 6.77 -13.69 -2.66
N LEU A 159 5.57 -14.16 -3.00
CA LEU A 159 4.60 -14.66 -2.02
C LEU A 159 5.13 -15.87 -1.23
N ASN A 160 5.96 -16.73 -1.84
CA ASN A 160 6.59 -17.87 -1.14
C ASN A 160 7.90 -17.51 -0.42
N THR A 161 8.34 -16.25 -0.47
CA THR A 161 9.55 -15.79 0.22
C THR A 161 9.20 -15.34 1.64
N ALA A 162 9.74 -16.02 2.65
CA ALA A 162 9.43 -15.69 4.05
C ALA A 162 10.15 -14.43 4.55
N ASP A 163 11.39 -14.21 4.11
CA ASP A 163 12.21 -13.14 4.66
C ASP A 163 11.80 -11.76 4.13
N PRO A 164 11.57 -10.74 4.99
CA PRO A 164 11.08 -9.44 4.55
C PRO A 164 12.02 -8.70 3.61
N VAL A 165 13.34 -8.77 3.86
CA VAL A 165 14.35 -8.09 3.04
C VAL A 165 14.46 -8.78 1.68
N GLU A 166 14.55 -10.12 1.69
CA GLU A 166 14.55 -10.90 0.45
C GLU A 166 13.29 -10.65 -0.38
N LYS A 167 12.12 -10.63 0.27
CA LYS A 167 10.84 -10.37 -0.38
C LYS A 167 10.84 -9.02 -1.07
N ALA A 168 11.22 -7.95 -0.36
CA ALA A 168 11.28 -6.62 -0.94
C ALA A 168 12.27 -6.51 -2.12
N VAL A 169 13.44 -7.15 -2.01
CA VAL A 169 14.45 -7.18 -3.07
C VAL A 169 13.96 -7.95 -4.30
N LEU A 170 13.30 -9.09 -4.13
CA LEU A 170 12.70 -9.86 -5.22
C LEU A 170 11.53 -9.10 -5.88
N THR A 171 10.70 -8.42 -5.10
CA THR A 171 9.64 -7.53 -5.60
C THR A 171 10.20 -6.49 -6.54
N HIS A 172 11.22 -5.75 -6.08
CA HIS A 172 11.85 -4.73 -6.91
C HIS A 172 12.44 -5.33 -8.18
N GLN A 173 13.14 -6.46 -8.08
CA GLN A 173 13.72 -7.13 -9.23
C GLN A 173 12.66 -7.58 -10.25
N ALA A 174 11.51 -8.08 -9.80
CA ALA A 174 10.41 -8.46 -10.69
C ALA A 174 9.84 -7.23 -11.41
N TYR A 175 9.59 -6.14 -10.69
CA TYR A 175 9.11 -4.89 -11.28
C TYR A 175 10.10 -4.31 -12.31
N ARG A 176 11.41 -4.33 -12.01
CA ARG A 176 12.47 -3.95 -12.95
C ARG A 176 12.39 -4.69 -14.28
N LEU A 177 12.24 -6.02 -14.22
CA LEU A 177 12.18 -6.86 -15.41
C LEU A 177 10.89 -6.61 -16.20
N TRP A 178 9.77 -6.41 -15.49
CA TRP A 178 8.50 -6.01 -16.10
C TRP A 178 8.62 -4.69 -16.86
N CYS A 179 9.17 -3.64 -16.24
CA CYS A 179 9.34 -2.33 -16.87
C CYS A 179 10.27 -2.35 -18.09
N ARG A 180 11.21 -3.30 -18.14
CA ARG A 180 12.09 -3.51 -19.31
C ARG A 180 11.41 -4.26 -20.45
N GLY A 181 10.26 -4.88 -20.20
CA GLY A 181 9.57 -5.76 -21.14
C GLY A 181 10.17 -7.16 -21.20
N ASP A 182 10.96 -7.54 -20.20
CA ASP A 182 11.66 -8.83 -20.13
C ASP A 182 10.75 -9.97 -19.62
N LEU A 183 9.56 -9.65 -19.10
CA LEU A 183 8.60 -10.63 -18.57
C LEU A 183 7.27 -10.57 -19.34
N PRO A 184 6.71 -11.71 -19.78
CA PRO A 184 5.28 -11.80 -20.08
C PRO A 184 4.46 -11.77 -18.78
N LEU A 185 3.16 -11.46 -18.84
CA LEU A 185 2.28 -11.50 -17.66
C LEU A 185 2.19 -12.92 -17.07
N GLY A 186 1.94 -13.92 -17.94
CA GLY A 186 1.79 -15.33 -17.57
C GLY A 186 0.60 -15.59 -16.63
N VAL A 187 0.56 -16.81 -16.10
CA VAL A 187 -0.43 -17.25 -15.12
C VAL A 187 0.30 -18.11 -14.10
N ALA A 188 0.02 -17.90 -12.81
CA ALA A 188 0.54 -18.71 -11.73
C ALA A 188 -0.52 -18.91 -10.64
N TYR A 189 -0.27 -19.87 -9.76
CA TYR A 189 -1.13 -20.11 -8.59
C TYR A 189 -0.60 -19.31 -7.40
N ALA A 190 -1.47 -18.49 -6.82
CA ALA A 190 -1.17 -17.84 -5.56
C ALA A 190 -1.21 -18.89 -4.43
N PRO A 191 -0.26 -18.88 -3.47
CA PRO A 191 -0.39 -19.70 -2.29
C PRO A 191 -1.63 -19.29 -1.47
N ASP A 192 -2.12 -20.19 -0.62
CA ASP A 192 -3.26 -19.89 0.29
C ASP A 192 -2.93 -18.74 1.24
N SER A 193 -1.66 -18.60 1.60
CA SER A 193 -1.14 -17.48 2.38
C SER A 193 0.30 -17.20 1.98
N PRO A 194 0.73 -15.93 1.97
CA PRO A 194 2.13 -15.61 1.75
C PRO A 194 3.00 -16.19 2.87
N ALA A 195 4.20 -16.63 2.52
CA ALA A 195 5.20 -17.07 3.46
C ALA A 195 5.58 -15.95 4.43
N ARG A 196 5.81 -16.34 5.68
CA ARG A 196 6.15 -15.46 6.80
C ARG A 196 7.41 -15.99 7.50
N PRO A 197 8.26 -15.11 8.04
CA PRO A 197 9.37 -15.52 8.89
C PRO A 197 8.84 -16.05 10.22
N ALA A 198 9.68 -16.75 11.00
CA ALA A 198 9.29 -17.29 12.31
C ALA A 198 8.91 -16.21 13.35
N LYS A 199 9.34 -14.96 13.13
CA LYS A 199 8.99 -13.79 13.94
C LYS A 199 8.60 -12.63 13.02
N PRO A 200 7.67 -11.74 13.40
CA PRO A 200 6.97 -11.67 14.68
C PRO A 200 5.99 -12.83 14.91
N GLU A 201 5.70 -13.11 16.18
CA GLU A 201 4.54 -13.95 16.52
C GLU A 201 3.27 -13.23 16.08
N LEU A 202 2.41 -13.93 15.33
CA LEU A 202 1.14 -13.38 14.89
C LEU A 202 0.06 -13.66 15.93
N VAL A 203 -0.43 -12.59 16.56
CA VAL A 203 -1.42 -12.64 17.64
C VAL A 203 -2.69 -11.89 17.25
N HIS A 204 -3.77 -12.12 17.99
CA HIS A 204 -4.98 -11.31 17.87
C HIS A 204 -4.68 -9.83 18.20
N PRO A 205 -5.29 -8.82 17.55
CA PRO A 205 -5.07 -7.40 17.84
C PRO A 205 -5.14 -7.03 19.33
N ARG A 206 -6.07 -7.66 20.07
CA ARG A 206 -6.22 -7.53 21.53
C ARG A 206 -5.02 -7.98 22.36
N LYS A 207 -4.14 -8.78 21.78
CA LYS A 207 -2.93 -9.32 22.42
C LYS A 207 -1.67 -8.55 22.00
N ILE A 208 -1.80 -7.52 21.17
CA ILE A 208 -0.66 -6.64 20.84
C ILE A 208 -0.31 -5.85 22.10
N PRO A 209 0.96 -5.90 22.56
CA PRO A 209 1.39 -5.17 23.74
C PRO A 209 1.19 -3.66 23.57
N PRO A 210 0.82 -2.91 24.63
CA PRO A 210 0.75 -1.46 24.56
C PRO A 210 2.08 -0.83 24.14
N VAL A 211 2.01 0.34 23.49
CA VAL A 211 3.18 1.14 23.09
C VAL A 211 4.12 1.37 24.27
N GLY A 212 5.42 1.20 24.07
CA GLY A 212 6.43 1.38 25.13
C GLY A 212 6.69 0.14 25.99
N THR A 213 5.88 -0.93 25.87
CA THR A 213 6.02 -2.13 26.74
C THR A 213 7.24 -2.98 26.36
N ILE A 214 7.40 -3.28 25.07
CA ILE A 214 8.52 -4.10 24.55
C ILE A 214 9.55 -3.21 23.86
N LEU A 215 9.06 -2.30 23.02
CA LEU A 215 9.86 -1.38 22.24
C LEU A 215 9.54 0.07 22.65
N PRO A 216 10.52 0.98 22.65
CA PRO A 216 10.27 2.41 22.80
C PRO A 216 9.26 2.92 21.76
N PRO A 217 8.56 4.04 22.04
CA PRO A 217 7.46 4.51 21.19
C PRO A 217 7.77 4.60 19.70
N SER A 218 8.93 5.17 19.30
CA SER A 218 9.30 5.27 17.88
C SER A 218 9.62 3.91 17.25
N ALA A 219 10.36 3.05 17.96
CA ALA A 219 10.67 1.71 17.47
C ALA A 219 9.42 0.81 17.37
N HIS A 220 8.49 0.94 18.32
CA HIS A 220 7.19 0.27 18.26
C HIS A 220 6.40 0.70 17.02
N ALA A 221 6.29 2.02 16.79
CA ALA A 221 5.54 2.55 15.66
C ALA A 221 6.13 2.10 14.31
N LEU A 222 7.46 2.12 14.20
CA LEU A 222 8.16 1.70 12.99
C LEU A 222 8.14 0.17 12.77
N HIS A 223 8.14 -0.63 13.83
CA HIS A 223 7.95 -2.08 13.71
C HIS A 223 6.55 -2.41 13.17
N ASN A 224 5.51 -1.77 13.70
CA ASN A 224 4.15 -1.92 13.19
C ASN A 224 4.05 -1.46 11.73
N LEU A 225 4.63 -0.30 11.40
CA LEU A 225 4.64 0.19 10.02
C LEU A 225 5.36 -0.81 9.10
N ALA A 226 6.55 -1.29 9.46
CA ALA A 226 7.25 -2.32 8.68
C ALA A 226 6.41 -3.58 8.46
N HIS A 227 5.58 -3.98 9.44
CA HIS A 227 4.65 -5.10 9.29
C HIS A 227 3.53 -4.79 8.29
N ILE A 228 2.98 -3.58 8.31
CA ILE A 228 1.97 -3.11 7.36
C ILE A 228 2.55 -3.10 5.95
N GLU A 229 3.71 -2.45 5.75
CA GLU A 229 4.37 -2.39 4.43
C GLU A 229 4.70 -3.79 3.88
N LEU A 230 5.13 -4.71 4.75
CA LEU A 230 5.39 -6.10 4.34
C LEU A 230 4.11 -6.80 3.86
N ASN A 231 2.99 -6.58 4.56
CA ASN A 231 1.70 -7.09 4.12
C ASN A 231 1.28 -6.43 2.80
N ALA A 232 1.47 -5.12 2.63
CA ALA A 232 1.11 -4.40 1.40
C ALA A 232 1.84 -4.96 0.16
N ILE A 233 3.14 -5.30 0.28
CA ILE A 233 3.87 -6.05 -0.77
C ILE A 233 3.11 -7.33 -1.14
N ASP A 234 2.72 -8.12 -0.15
CA ASP A 234 2.02 -9.38 -0.38
C ASP A 234 0.63 -9.19 -0.97
N LEU A 235 -0.11 -8.17 -0.54
CA LEU A 235 -1.44 -7.87 -1.05
C LEU A 235 -1.40 -7.46 -2.53
N ALA A 236 -0.41 -6.65 -2.91
CA ALA A 236 -0.20 -6.25 -4.30
C ALA A 236 0.16 -7.45 -5.18
N TRP A 237 1.11 -8.29 -4.75
CA TRP A 237 1.47 -9.51 -5.49
C TRP A 237 0.35 -10.54 -5.52
N ASP A 238 -0.37 -10.75 -4.43
CA ASP A 238 -1.51 -11.66 -4.38
C ASP A 238 -2.56 -11.23 -5.41
N THR A 239 -2.84 -9.93 -5.50
CA THR A 239 -3.76 -9.37 -6.51
C THR A 239 -3.29 -9.68 -7.94
N ILE A 240 -2.01 -9.51 -8.25
CA ILE A 240 -1.46 -9.83 -9.57
C ILE A 240 -1.59 -11.32 -9.87
N VAL A 241 -1.10 -12.18 -8.97
CA VAL A 241 -1.01 -13.63 -9.21
C VAL A 241 -2.40 -14.23 -9.30
N ARG A 242 -3.28 -13.90 -8.35
CA ARG A 242 -4.62 -14.50 -8.23
C ARG A 242 -5.51 -14.15 -9.41
N PHE A 243 -5.42 -12.93 -9.93
CA PHE A 243 -6.21 -12.49 -11.07
C PHE A 243 -5.50 -12.58 -12.42
N SER A 244 -4.28 -13.14 -12.46
CA SER A 244 -3.54 -13.36 -13.71
C SER A 244 -4.30 -14.22 -14.72
N SER A 245 -5.08 -15.21 -14.26
CA SER A 245 -5.92 -16.05 -15.13
C SER A 245 -7.10 -15.29 -15.77
N ALA A 246 -7.50 -14.15 -15.20
CA ALA A 246 -8.54 -13.25 -15.71
C ALA A 246 -7.97 -12.15 -16.65
N SER A 247 -6.72 -12.28 -17.12
CA SER A 247 -6.07 -11.28 -17.99
C SER A 247 -6.76 -11.05 -19.34
N GLY A 248 -7.67 -11.95 -19.75
CA GLY A 248 -8.52 -11.74 -20.94
C GLY A 248 -9.67 -10.75 -20.69
N GLU A 249 -10.02 -10.50 -19.43
CA GLU A 249 -11.12 -9.64 -19.01
C GLU A 249 -10.61 -8.31 -18.44
N LEU A 250 -9.44 -8.34 -17.79
CA LEU A 250 -8.76 -7.19 -17.21
C LEU A 250 -7.77 -6.54 -18.19
N ASN A 251 -7.61 -5.23 -18.11
CA ASN A 251 -6.61 -4.52 -18.91
C ASN A 251 -5.19 -4.84 -18.38
N PRO A 252 -4.19 -5.12 -19.24
CA PRO A 252 -2.80 -5.34 -18.81
C PRO A 252 -2.22 -4.26 -17.89
N GLN A 253 -2.69 -3.00 -18.00
CA GLN A 253 -2.28 -1.92 -17.12
C GLN A 253 -2.64 -2.18 -15.64
N PHE A 254 -3.67 -3.00 -15.36
CA PHE A 254 -4.02 -3.43 -14.00
C PHE A 254 -2.83 -4.08 -13.31
N PHE A 255 -2.21 -5.04 -14.00
CA PHE A 255 -1.08 -5.78 -13.46
C PHE A 255 0.17 -4.90 -13.35
N THR A 256 0.36 -3.96 -14.29
CA THR A 256 1.44 -2.97 -14.20
C THR A 256 1.28 -2.04 -13.00
N ASP A 257 0.06 -1.55 -12.75
CA ASP A 257 -0.22 -0.64 -11.64
C ASP A 257 0.01 -1.35 -10.30
N PHE A 258 -0.51 -2.56 -10.11
CA PHE A 258 -0.26 -3.32 -8.88
C PHE A 258 1.20 -3.75 -8.73
N ALA A 259 1.94 -4.01 -9.82
CA ALA A 259 3.37 -4.30 -9.72
C ALA A 259 4.17 -3.05 -9.32
N HIS A 260 3.71 -1.86 -9.70
CA HIS A 260 4.29 -0.59 -9.28
C HIS A 260 3.96 -0.28 -7.82
N VAL A 261 2.72 -0.51 -7.37
CA VAL A 261 2.36 -0.47 -5.94
C VAL A 261 3.30 -1.38 -5.16
N ALA A 262 3.44 -2.65 -5.56
CA ALA A 262 4.34 -3.59 -4.89
C ALA A 262 5.80 -3.07 -4.80
N ASP A 263 6.32 -2.40 -5.83
CA ASP A 263 7.66 -1.80 -5.80
C ASP A 263 7.78 -0.64 -4.82
N ASP A 264 6.76 0.23 -4.73
CA ASP A 264 6.69 1.28 -3.72
C ASP A 264 6.69 0.69 -2.30
N GLU A 265 5.84 -0.30 -2.02
CA GLU A 265 5.78 -0.95 -0.69
C GLU A 265 7.06 -1.71 -0.34
N SER A 266 7.72 -2.29 -1.33
CA SER A 266 9.02 -2.91 -1.13
C SER A 266 10.05 -1.91 -0.61
N ARG A 267 9.99 -0.68 -1.10
CA ARG A 267 10.87 0.42 -0.69
C ARG A 267 10.47 0.93 0.69
N HIS A 268 9.18 1.16 0.93
CA HIS A 268 8.67 1.60 2.24
C HIS A 268 9.04 0.60 3.35
N CYS A 269 8.85 -0.69 3.09
CA CYS A 269 9.24 -1.78 3.99
C CYS A 269 10.74 -1.72 4.30
N LEU A 270 11.61 -1.62 3.29
CA LEU A 270 13.05 -1.54 3.49
C LEU A 270 13.46 -0.31 4.31
N TRP A 271 12.85 0.86 4.08
CA TRP A 271 13.10 2.05 4.89
C TRP A 271 12.71 1.84 6.36
N CYS A 272 11.56 1.22 6.63
CA CYS A 272 11.13 0.91 7.99
C CYS A 272 12.05 -0.10 8.67
N LEU A 273 12.42 -1.19 7.98
CA LEU A 273 13.35 -2.21 8.49
C LEU A 273 14.73 -1.61 8.82
N GLN A 274 15.22 -0.73 7.95
CA GLN A 274 16.45 0.03 8.18
C GLN A 274 16.31 0.90 9.44
N ARG A 275 15.23 1.68 9.58
CA ARG A 275 15.05 2.55 10.75
C ARG A 275 14.89 1.78 12.05
N VAL A 276 14.20 0.64 12.06
CA VAL A 276 14.12 -0.25 13.23
C VAL A 276 15.53 -0.74 13.63
N ALA A 277 16.37 -1.12 12.66
CA ALA A 277 17.76 -1.52 12.92
C ALA A 277 18.63 -0.36 13.43
N GLU A 278 18.50 0.84 12.85
CA GLU A 278 19.20 2.05 13.29
C GLU A 278 18.82 2.47 14.72
N LEU A 279 17.63 2.08 15.20
CA LEU A 279 17.18 2.26 16.59
C LEU A 279 17.64 1.13 17.54
N GLY A 280 18.41 0.15 17.06
CA GLY A 280 18.93 -0.97 17.86
C GLY A 280 18.01 -2.19 17.96
N TYR A 281 16.91 -2.21 17.20
CA TYR A 281 15.89 -3.27 17.27
C TYR A 281 15.84 -4.10 15.98
N SER A 282 14.99 -5.12 15.97
CA SER A 282 14.77 -6.00 14.82
C SER A 282 13.28 -6.19 14.56
N TYR A 283 12.94 -6.31 13.28
CA TYR A 283 11.62 -6.79 12.89
C TYR A 283 11.40 -8.19 13.50
N GLY A 284 10.31 -8.33 14.25
CA GLY A 284 10.02 -9.52 15.04
C GLY A 284 10.35 -9.45 16.53
N ASP A 285 10.91 -8.34 17.03
CA ASP A 285 11.16 -8.16 18.48
C ASP A 285 9.86 -7.95 19.29
N MET A 286 8.77 -7.61 18.62
CA MET A 286 7.42 -7.50 19.18
C MET A 286 6.43 -8.36 18.36
N PRO A 287 5.37 -8.93 18.97
CA PRO A 287 4.28 -9.58 18.23
C PRO A 287 3.60 -8.61 17.25
N ALA A 288 2.96 -9.16 16.22
CA ALA A 288 2.17 -8.42 15.23
C ALA A 288 0.81 -9.09 15.00
N HIS A 289 -0.12 -8.45 14.31
CA HIS A 289 -1.43 -9.03 14.00
C HIS A 289 -1.60 -9.24 12.49
N ASN A 290 -2.40 -10.22 12.09
CA ASN A 290 -2.55 -10.62 10.69
C ASN A 290 -3.89 -10.20 10.06
N LEU A 291 -4.51 -9.12 10.55
CA LEU A 291 -5.85 -8.70 10.11
C LEU A 291 -5.93 -8.45 8.59
N LEU A 292 -4.94 -7.78 8.03
CA LEU A 292 -4.92 -7.42 6.61
C LEU A 292 -5.03 -8.65 5.69
N MET A 293 -4.38 -9.75 6.07
CA MET A 293 -4.40 -10.98 5.30
C MET A 293 -5.71 -11.76 5.42
N ILE A 294 -6.42 -11.65 6.54
CA ILE A 294 -7.75 -12.25 6.71
C ILE A 294 -8.72 -11.65 5.69
N ASP A 295 -8.70 -10.33 5.54
CA ASP A 295 -9.57 -9.62 4.60
C ASP A 295 -9.16 -9.85 3.13
N CYS A 296 -7.86 -10.01 2.87
CA CYS A 296 -7.35 -10.44 1.57
C CYS A 296 -7.89 -11.81 1.13
N GLN A 297 -7.98 -12.76 2.08
CA GLN A 297 -8.53 -14.10 1.81
C GLN A 297 -10.03 -14.05 1.50
N LYS A 298 -10.80 -13.24 2.25
CA LYS A 298 -12.24 -13.02 1.99
C LYS A 298 -12.49 -12.55 0.55
N SER A 299 -11.63 -11.67 0.03
CA SER A 299 -11.75 -11.10 -1.32
C SER A 299 -11.08 -11.93 -2.43
N SER A 300 -10.52 -13.08 -2.11
CA SER A 300 -9.72 -13.89 -3.06
C SER A 300 -10.49 -14.35 -4.31
N GLY A 301 -11.82 -14.45 -4.22
CA GLY A 301 -12.69 -14.88 -5.31
C GLY A 301 -13.19 -13.77 -6.24
N SER A 302 -12.93 -12.49 -5.95
CA SER A 302 -13.58 -11.37 -6.64
C SER A 302 -12.64 -10.18 -6.76
N VAL A 303 -12.32 -9.80 -8.01
CA VAL A 303 -11.53 -8.60 -8.31
C VAL A 303 -12.18 -7.35 -7.70
N MET A 304 -13.51 -7.28 -7.75
CA MET A 304 -14.27 -6.14 -7.23
C MET A 304 -14.18 -6.04 -5.70
N GLU A 305 -14.38 -7.16 -4.99
CA GLU A 305 -14.19 -7.20 -3.53
C GLU A 305 -12.74 -6.89 -3.17
N ARG A 306 -11.76 -7.40 -3.93
CA ARG A 306 -10.33 -7.11 -3.71
C ARG A 306 -10.06 -5.62 -3.76
N LEU A 307 -10.56 -4.95 -4.79
CA LEU A 307 -10.33 -3.52 -5.01
C LEU A 307 -11.00 -2.66 -3.93
N ALA A 308 -12.21 -3.01 -3.50
CA ALA A 308 -12.86 -2.29 -2.41
C ALA A 308 -12.12 -2.48 -1.07
N ILE A 309 -11.77 -3.72 -0.73
CA ILE A 309 -11.24 -4.06 0.60
C ILE A 309 -9.80 -3.62 0.76
N ILE A 310 -8.94 -3.86 -0.23
CA ILE A 310 -7.50 -3.63 -0.07
C ILE A 310 -7.16 -2.16 -0.39
N PRO A 311 -7.11 -1.72 -1.66
CA PRO A 311 -6.61 -0.37 -1.96
C PRO A 311 -7.58 0.75 -1.58
N MET A 312 -8.89 0.52 -1.52
CA MET A 312 -9.85 1.59 -1.18
C MET A 312 -10.18 1.70 0.31
N ILE A 313 -10.08 0.60 1.08
CA ILE A 313 -10.35 0.59 2.52
C ILE A 313 -9.05 0.51 3.32
N GLN A 314 -8.19 -0.49 3.09
CA GLN A 314 -6.97 -0.66 3.89
C GLN A 314 -5.95 0.43 3.61
N GLU A 315 -5.61 0.71 2.34
CA GLU A 315 -4.63 1.76 2.04
C GLU A 315 -5.16 3.17 2.37
N ALA A 316 -6.48 3.39 2.26
CA ALA A 316 -7.10 4.64 2.68
C ALA A 316 -6.98 4.90 4.20
N ARG A 317 -6.87 3.85 5.04
CA ARG A 317 -6.55 4.02 6.47
C ARG A 317 -5.13 4.55 6.66
N GLY A 318 -4.21 4.23 5.76
CA GLY A 318 -2.87 4.81 5.70
C GLY A 318 -2.91 6.34 5.53
N LEU A 319 -3.78 6.84 4.65
CA LEU A 319 -3.99 8.29 4.45
C LEU A 319 -4.51 9.00 5.71
N ASP A 320 -5.32 8.31 6.51
CA ASP A 320 -5.86 8.86 7.77
C ASP A 320 -4.82 8.82 8.88
N ALA A 321 -4.06 7.73 8.99
CA ALA A 321 -3.12 7.48 10.08
C ALA A 321 -1.77 8.19 9.89
N GLY A 322 -1.33 8.40 8.66
CA GLY A 322 -0.02 8.97 8.31
C GLY A 322 0.28 10.30 9.01
N PRO A 323 -0.59 11.33 8.95
CA PRO A 323 -0.36 12.61 9.63
C PRO A 323 -0.20 12.47 11.15
N ARG A 324 -1.02 11.63 11.79
CA ARG A 324 -0.93 11.39 13.25
C ARG A 324 0.35 10.65 13.63
N LEU A 325 0.80 9.72 12.80
CA LEU A 325 2.06 9.02 13.00
C LEU A 325 3.24 9.99 12.88
N PHE A 326 3.22 10.88 11.87
CA PHE A 326 4.21 11.94 11.72
C PHE A 326 4.29 12.82 12.98
N GLU A 327 3.16 13.37 13.43
CA GLU A 327 3.09 14.22 14.63
C GLU A 327 3.61 13.51 15.88
N ARG A 328 3.25 12.23 16.05
CA ARG A 328 3.73 11.42 17.18
C ARG A 328 5.24 11.23 17.15
N LEU A 329 5.83 10.95 15.98
CA LEU A 329 7.27 10.76 15.85
C LEU A 329 8.03 12.07 16.08
N VAL A 330 7.52 13.20 15.59
CA VAL A 330 8.05 14.54 15.94
C VAL A 330 7.97 14.79 17.44
N GLY A 331 6.82 14.49 18.07
CA GLY A 331 6.64 14.63 19.52
C GLY A 331 7.58 13.78 20.36
N ASN A 332 8.02 12.63 19.83
CA ASN A 332 9.04 11.78 20.44
C ASN A 332 10.48 12.25 20.17
N GLY A 333 10.69 13.33 19.42
CA GLY A 333 12.01 13.81 19.00
C GLY A 333 12.66 13.00 17.89
N ASP A 334 11.92 12.12 17.18
CA ASP A 334 12.44 11.30 16.08
C ASP A 334 12.05 11.90 14.71
N THR A 335 12.65 13.05 14.39
CA THR A 335 12.41 13.81 13.15
C THR A 335 12.80 13.02 11.90
N ARG A 336 13.81 12.14 12.01
CA ARG A 336 14.25 11.26 10.91
C ARG A 336 13.16 10.26 10.53
N SER A 337 12.59 9.57 11.51
CA SER A 337 11.50 8.64 11.28
C SER A 337 10.24 9.38 10.83
N ALA A 338 9.93 10.54 11.41
CA ALA A 338 8.82 11.37 10.97
C ALA A 338 8.92 11.76 9.48
N SER A 339 10.10 12.20 9.03
CA SER A 339 10.33 12.56 7.63
C SER A 339 10.13 11.39 6.68
N MET A 340 10.54 10.18 7.10
CA MET A 340 10.33 8.94 6.35
C MET A 340 8.84 8.60 6.25
N THR A 341 8.10 8.61 7.38
CA THR A 341 6.67 8.30 7.39
C THR A 341 5.85 9.32 6.61
N LYS A 342 6.26 10.59 6.63
CA LYS A 342 5.67 11.62 5.77
C LYS A 342 5.83 11.26 4.30
N ARG A 343 7.03 10.82 3.90
CA ARG A 343 7.28 10.44 2.50
C ARG A 343 6.44 9.24 2.07
N ILE A 344 6.32 8.22 2.93
CA ILE A 344 5.44 7.07 2.70
C ILE A 344 4.00 7.57 2.49
N ALA A 345 3.46 8.35 3.42
CA ALA A 345 2.09 8.88 3.33
C ALA A 345 1.82 9.73 2.06
N GLU A 346 2.82 10.44 1.54
CA GLU A 346 2.71 11.16 0.24
C GLU A 346 2.62 10.20 -0.96
N GLU A 347 3.25 9.03 -0.87
CA GLU A 347 3.28 8.01 -1.93
C GLU A 347 1.98 7.17 -1.93
N GLU A 348 1.38 6.92 -0.76
CA GLU A 348 0.13 6.17 -0.56
C GLU A 348 -1.09 6.69 -1.33
N VAL A 349 -1.15 8.00 -1.61
CA VAL A 349 -2.26 8.60 -2.38
C VAL A 349 -2.38 7.93 -3.76
N GLY A 350 -1.24 7.57 -4.37
CA GLY A 350 -1.22 6.88 -5.65
C GLY A 350 -1.80 5.47 -5.58
N HIS A 351 -1.61 4.77 -4.47
CA HIS A 351 -2.06 3.39 -4.29
C HIS A 351 -3.58 3.31 -4.11
N VAL A 352 -4.14 4.21 -3.30
CA VAL A 352 -5.60 4.36 -3.20
C VAL A 352 -6.20 4.75 -4.56
N ALA A 353 -5.55 5.66 -5.29
CA ALA A 353 -6.01 6.08 -6.62
C ALA A 353 -6.00 4.94 -7.66
N VAL A 354 -4.99 4.05 -7.60
CA VAL A 354 -4.98 2.81 -8.40
C VAL A 354 -6.20 1.95 -8.08
N GLY A 355 -6.52 1.76 -6.80
CA GLY A 355 -7.69 1.02 -6.35
C GLY A 355 -9.00 1.58 -6.92
N VAL A 356 -9.22 2.87 -6.71
CA VAL A 356 -10.42 3.58 -7.20
C VAL A 356 -10.54 3.46 -8.72
N ALA A 357 -9.47 3.73 -9.46
CA ALA A 357 -9.49 3.71 -10.92
C ALA A 357 -9.91 2.34 -11.47
N TRP A 358 -9.35 1.26 -10.92
CA TRP A 358 -9.73 -0.10 -11.34
C TRP A 358 -11.12 -0.50 -10.84
N PHE A 359 -11.53 -0.06 -9.66
CA PHE A 359 -12.87 -0.32 -9.15
C PHE A 359 -13.94 0.30 -10.07
N VAL A 360 -13.72 1.56 -10.47
CA VAL A 360 -14.58 2.26 -11.44
C VAL A 360 -14.57 1.57 -12.81
N ASP A 361 -13.41 1.14 -13.33
CA ASP A 361 -13.34 0.41 -14.61
C ASP A 361 -14.14 -0.91 -14.55
N VAL A 362 -14.01 -1.67 -13.47
CA VAL A 362 -14.76 -2.92 -13.27
C VAL A 362 -16.26 -2.64 -13.14
N CYS A 363 -16.67 -1.64 -12.35
CA CYS A 363 -18.08 -1.25 -12.22
C CYS A 363 -18.68 -0.85 -13.57
N LYS A 364 -17.94 -0.06 -14.36
CA LYS A 364 -18.34 0.34 -15.71
C LYS A 364 -18.54 -0.85 -16.64
N ARG A 365 -17.68 -1.88 -16.57
CA ARG A 365 -17.83 -3.11 -17.36
C ARG A 365 -19.04 -3.94 -16.95
N LEU A 366 -19.41 -3.91 -15.67
CA LEU A 366 -20.58 -4.60 -15.14
C LEU A 366 -21.88 -3.79 -15.27
N GLY A 367 -21.79 -2.50 -15.62
CA GLY A 367 -22.96 -1.63 -15.74
C GLY A 367 -23.60 -1.26 -14.39
N VAL A 368 -22.80 -1.23 -13.32
CA VAL A 368 -23.24 -0.85 -11.97
C VAL A 368 -22.65 0.50 -11.56
N ASP A 369 -23.35 1.22 -10.70
CA ASP A 369 -22.83 2.47 -10.12
C ASP A 369 -21.71 2.16 -9.10
N PRO A 370 -20.55 2.83 -9.20
CA PRO A 370 -19.44 2.60 -8.26
C PRO A 370 -19.76 2.96 -6.80
N ALA A 371 -20.49 4.05 -6.53
CA ALA A 371 -20.80 4.48 -5.18
C ALA A 371 -21.72 3.45 -4.51
N ASP A 372 -22.84 3.12 -5.16
CA ASP A 372 -23.81 2.14 -4.69
C ASP A 372 -23.13 0.78 -4.47
N ARG A 373 -22.26 0.37 -5.40
CA ARG A 373 -21.57 -0.92 -5.29
C ARG A 373 -20.56 -0.95 -4.16
N PHE A 374 -19.79 0.12 -3.97
CA PHE A 374 -18.82 0.21 -2.89
C PHE A 374 -19.51 0.15 -1.52
N GLN A 375 -20.57 0.94 -1.33
CA GLN A 375 -21.40 0.91 -0.12
C GLN A 375 -22.04 -0.47 0.09
N GLY A 376 -22.55 -1.10 -0.97
CA GLY A 376 -23.08 -2.46 -0.92
C GLY A 376 -22.05 -3.49 -0.45
N LEU A 377 -20.82 -3.42 -0.96
CA LEU A 377 -19.70 -4.27 -0.51
C LEU A 377 -19.35 -4.04 0.95
N MET A 378 -19.40 -2.79 1.43
CA MET A 378 -19.19 -2.49 2.84
C MET A 378 -20.24 -3.17 3.73
N ILE A 379 -21.51 -3.13 3.32
CA ILE A 379 -22.60 -3.79 4.05
C ILE A 379 -22.48 -5.31 3.99
N GLU A 380 -22.25 -5.88 2.80
CA GLU A 380 -22.13 -7.33 2.59
C GLU A 380 -20.94 -7.94 3.33
N GLY A 381 -19.84 -7.20 3.42
CA GLY A 381 -18.61 -7.62 4.09
C GLY A 381 -18.56 -7.29 5.58
N ASP A 382 -19.60 -6.65 6.12
CA ASP A 382 -19.63 -6.07 7.48
C ASP A 382 -18.38 -5.21 7.77
N LEU A 383 -18.03 -4.37 6.80
CA LEU A 383 -16.84 -3.53 6.81
C LEU A 383 -17.22 -2.13 7.24
N GLU A 384 -16.85 -1.78 8.47
CA GLU A 384 -17.02 -0.43 8.97
C GLU A 384 -15.74 0.40 8.83
N LEU A 385 -15.86 1.55 8.15
CA LEU A 385 -14.85 2.60 8.17
C LEU A 385 -15.20 3.57 9.29
N ARG A 386 -14.32 3.67 10.29
CA ARG A 386 -14.45 4.64 11.37
C ARG A 386 -13.42 5.74 11.21
N GLY A 387 -13.87 6.98 11.37
CA GLY A 387 -13.00 8.15 11.36
C GLY A 387 -12.12 8.26 12.62
N PRO A 388 -11.32 9.34 12.72
CA PRO A 388 -11.35 10.52 11.85
C PRO A 388 -10.69 10.25 10.48
N PHE A 389 -11.37 10.70 9.42
CA PHE A 389 -10.92 10.56 8.03
C PHE A 389 -10.12 11.75 7.54
N ASN A 390 -9.12 11.50 6.71
CA ASN A 390 -8.43 12.52 5.93
C ASN A 390 -9.19 12.74 4.61
N HIS A 391 -10.33 13.44 4.68
CA HIS A 391 -11.20 13.70 3.53
C HIS A 391 -10.45 14.33 2.34
N PRO A 392 -9.58 15.35 2.53
CA PRO A 392 -8.83 15.92 1.42
C PRO A 392 -7.92 14.90 0.71
N ALA A 393 -7.22 14.03 1.45
CA ALA A 393 -6.34 13.03 0.83
C ALA A 393 -7.13 11.92 0.13
N ARG A 394 -8.24 11.45 0.72
CA ARG A 394 -9.12 10.46 0.09
C ARG A 394 -9.75 11.02 -1.20
N LEU A 395 -10.24 12.26 -1.16
CA LEU A 395 -10.77 12.95 -2.33
C LEU A 395 -9.67 13.14 -3.40
N LEU A 396 -8.46 13.51 -2.98
CA LEU A 396 -7.32 13.60 -3.88
C LEU A 396 -7.04 12.24 -4.56
N ALA A 397 -7.12 11.13 -3.84
CA ALA A 397 -7.01 9.79 -4.43
C ALA A 397 -8.20 9.40 -5.33
N GLY A 398 -9.21 10.26 -5.45
CA GLY A 398 -10.42 10.01 -6.23
C GLY A 398 -11.50 9.24 -5.47
N LEU A 399 -11.37 9.04 -4.16
CA LEU A 399 -12.38 8.39 -3.30
C LEU A 399 -13.32 9.46 -2.70
N PRO A 400 -14.53 9.64 -3.24
CA PRO A 400 -15.45 10.68 -2.80
C PRO A 400 -16.01 10.38 -1.39
N ARG A 401 -16.35 11.43 -0.64
CA ARG A 401 -16.76 11.32 0.76
C ARG A 401 -18.05 10.52 0.96
N ASP A 402 -19.01 10.69 0.06
CA ASP A 402 -20.29 9.99 0.03
C ASP A 402 -20.15 8.47 -0.13
N TRP A 403 -19.01 7.96 -0.61
CA TRP A 403 -18.81 6.52 -0.74
C TRP A 403 -18.59 5.84 0.62
N TYR A 404 -17.99 6.52 1.60
CA TYR A 404 -17.49 5.90 2.83
C TYR A 404 -17.94 6.55 4.13
N ASP A 405 -18.42 7.79 4.10
CA ASP A 405 -18.88 8.51 5.29
C ASP A 405 -20.41 8.59 5.27
N SER A 406 -21.05 7.67 5.98
CA SER A 406 -22.52 7.61 6.08
C SER A 406 -23.14 8.82 6.79
N SER A 407 -22.33 9.62 7.49
CA SER A 407 -22.77 10.87 8.11
C SER A 407 -22.77 12.06 7.15
N TYR A 408 -22.20 11.90 5.95
CA TYR A 408 -22.11 12.96 4.95
C TYR A 408 -23.36 12.99 4.07
N ASP A 409 -24.03 14.15 4.05
CA ASP A 409 -25.10 14.44 3.09
C ASP A 409 -24.58 15.41 2.02
N PRO A 410 -24.38 14.95 0.76
CA PRO A 410 -23.93 15.82 -0.33
C PRO A 410 -24.97 16.90 -0.72
N ALA A 411 -26.23 16.77 -0.29
CA ALA A 411 -27.27 17.76 -0.51
C ALA A 411 -27.40 18.79 0.64
N SER A 412 -26.59 18.66 1.70
CA SER A 412 -26.60 19.62 2.81
C SER A 412 -26.03 20.97 2.35
N PRO A 413 -26.64 22.11 2.75
CA PRO A 413 -26.12 23.46 2.44
C PRO A 413 -24.74 23.74 3.02
N ASP A 414 -24.27 22.95 3.99
CA ASP A 414 -22.92 23.02 4.56
C ASP A 414 -21.89 22.17 3.77
N ALA A 415 -22.30 21.49 2.69
CA ALA A 415 -21.42 20.63 1.89
C ALA A 415 -20.36 21.41 1.09
N GLU A 416 -20.51 22.73 0.92
CA GLU A 416 -19.55 23.61 0.24
C GLU A 416 -18.57 24.34 1.17
N ASP A 417 -18.61 24.16 2.50
CA ASP A 417 -17.75 24.94 3.42
C ASP A 417 -16.79 24.07 4.27
N SER A 418 -15.73 23.58 3.62
CA SER A 418 -14.44 23.34 4.28
C SER A 418 -13.23 23.57 3.37
N SER A 419 -13.46 24.16 2.19
CA SER A 419 -12.42 24.49 1.22
C SER A 419 -12.52 25.95 0.76
N ASP A 420 -12.59 26.92 1.69
CA ASP A 420 -12.09 28.27 1.38
C ASP A 420 -11.93 29.17 2.63
N SER A 421 -10.75 29.12 3.26
CA SER A 421 -10.17 30.29 3.96
C SER A 421 -8.65 30.12 4.21
N HIS A 422 -7.94 29.52 3.27
CA HIS A 422 -6.48 29.56 3.25
C HIS A 422 -5.99 30.36 2.05
N ASP A 423 -5.86 31.66 2.32
CA ASP A 423 -5.04 32.67 1.65
C ASP A 423 -4.04 32.07 0.62
N GLU A 424 -4.43 32.17 -0.64
CA GLU A 424 -3.66 31.75 -1.82
C GLU A 424 -2.35 32.56 -1.99
N SER A 425 -2.04 33.53 -1.12
CA SER A 425 -0.77 34.28 -1.14
C SER A 425 0.35 33.69 -0.26
N ALA A 426 0.05 32.69 0.58
CA ALA A 426 1.02 32.16 1.55
C ALA A 426 1.97 31.08 0.98
N TYR A 427 1.62 30.40 -0.12
CA TYR A 427 2.46 29.33 -0.68
C TYR A 427 3.57 29.80 -1.63
N SER A 428 3.58 31.09 -2.03
CA SER A 428 4.61 31.65 -2.93
C SER A 428 5.69 32.51 -2.23
N THR A 429 5.58 32.79 -0.93
CA THR A 429 6.43 33.81 -0.28
C THR A 429 7.44 33.26 0.74
N VAL A 430 7.38 31.97 1.11
CA VAL A 430 8.30 31.41 2.12
C VAL A 430 9.65 30.94 1.52
N VAL A 431 9.82 30.99 0.19
CA VAL A 431 11.11 30.77 -0.47
C VAL A 431 11.71 32.11 -0.90
N ARG A 432 12.12 32.95 0.07
CA ARG A 432 13.14 34.02 -0.06
C ARG A 432 13.10 34.94 1.18
N ARG A 433 13.84 34.57 2.23
CA ARG A 433 14.65 35.46 3.10
C ARG A 433 14.93 34.75 4.40
N SER A 434 16.11 34.15 4.53
CA SER A 434 16.79 34.02 5.81
C SER A 434 18.28 33.92 5.54
N SER A 435 18.89 35.07 5.24
CA SER A 435 20.31 35.26 5.36
C SER A 435 20.52 36.47 6.27
N VAL A 436 21.20 36.22 7.39
CA VAL A 436 22.06 37.17 8.11
C VAL A 436 21.37 38.29 8.93
N GLN A 437 21.36 38.14 10.27
CA GLN A 437 21.82 39.10 11.31
C GLN A 437 21.33 38.62 12.71
N ALA A 438 22.22 38.15 13.60
CA ALA A 438 22.93 38.94 14.64
C ALA A 438 21.96 39.63 15.62
N VAL A 439 21.69 39.04 16.79
CA VAL A 439 22.34 39.30 18.10
C VAL A 439 22.33 40.78 18.51
N THR A 440 21.55 41.08 19.57
CA THR A 440 21.53 42.17 20.59
C THR A 440 20.05 42.48 20.86
N ASP A 441 19.44 42.31 22.04
CA ASP A 441 19.81 42.84 23.35
C ASP A 441 19.12 42.06 24.48
N LEU A 442 19.90 41.65 25.49
CA LEU A 442 19.43 41.26 26.81
C LEU A 442 19.45 42.52 27.70
N LYS A 443 18.28 42.99 28.13
CA LYS A 443 18.16 43.93 29.25
C LYS A 443 17.84 43.18 30.54
N VAL A 444 18.76 43.33 31.47
CA VAL A 444 18.75 42.84 32.85
C VAL A 444 17.90 43.75 33.75
N GLY A 445 17.19 43.15 34.71
CA GLY A 445 16.94 43.74 36.04
C GLY A 445 15.52 43.52 36.60
N PRO A 446 15.34 43.52 37.92
CA PRO A 446 16.10 42.78 38.92
C PRO A 446 15.20 41.93 39.85
N SER A 447 15.89 41.04 40.57
CA SER A 447 15.45 40.12 41.62
C SER A 447 14.87 40.79 42.88
N ASN A 448 13.97 40.08 43.56
CA ASN A 448 13.90 40.12 45.03
C ASN A 448 13.32 38.81 45.60
N ASP A 449 13.97 38.36 46.68
CA ASP A 449 13.85 37.09 47.40
C ASP A 449 12.61 36.97 48.30
N GLY A 450 12.29 35.72 48.70
CA GLY A 450 11.61 35.46 49.97
C GLY A 450 10.81 34.14 50.08
N HIS A 451 11.47 33.08 50.59
CA HIS A 451 10.99 31.92 51.37
C HIS A 451 9.47 31.69 51.60
N GLU A 452 8.96 30.46 51.37
CA GLU A 452 8.73 29.40 52.38
C GLU A 452 7.88 28.22 51.84
N ASN A 453 7.94 27.10 52.57
CA ASN A 453 7.45 25.75 52.27
C ASN A 453 5.96 25.62 51.88
N GLY A 454 5.66 24.81 50.87
CA GLY A 454 4.30 24.40 50.53
C GLY A 454 4.26 23.11 49.71
N VAL A 455 3.86 22.02 50.35
CA VAL A 455 3.55 20.70 49.77
C VAL A 455 2.56 20.85 48.62
N LEU A 456 3.01 20.66 47.38
CA LEU A 456 2.13 20.63 46.21
C LEU A 456 1.61 19.21 45.97
N LYS A 457 0.37 19.00 46.43
CA LYS A 457 -0.55 17.98 45.89
C LYS A 457 -0.76 18.25 44.39
N THR A 458 -0.09 17.50 43.52
CA THR A 458 -0.50 17.38 42.10
C THR A 458 -1.36 16.13 41.95
N SER A 459 -2.64 16.31 42.31
CA SER A 459 -3.70 15.33 42.08
C SER A 459 -4.15 15.37 40.61
N SER A 460 -4.09 14.20 39.97
CA SER A 460 -5.15 13.63 39.12
C SER A 460 -5.57 14.31 37.80
N ARG A 461 -4.68 14.99 37.06
CA ARG A 461 -5.02 15.42 35.68
C ARG A 461 -4.05 15.01 34.57
N LEU A 462 -2.94 14.36 34.92
CA LEU A 462 -2.02 13.78 33.92
C LEU A 462 -2.33 12.31 33.63
N SER A 463 -2.85 11.52 34.59
CA SER A 463 -3.24 10.12 34.31
C SER A 463 -4.49 10.02 33.43
N GLU A 464 -5.44 10.95 33.54
CA GLU A 464 -6.66 10.99 32.71
C GLU A 464 -6.41 11.30 31.22
N VAL A 465 -5.30 11.97 30.91
CA VAL A 465 -4.88 12.27 29.53
C VAL A 465 -4.13 11.09 28.90
N TYR A 466 -3.38 10.32 29.71
CA TYR A 466 -2.73 9.09 29.25
C TYR A 466 -3.70 7.92 29.08
N ASP A 467 -4.74 7.80 29.92
CA ASP A 467 -5.74 6.73 29.80
C ASP A 467 -6.67 6.91 28.59
N ARG A 468 -6.87 8.13 28.10
CA ARG A 468 -7.65 8.42 26.88
C ARG A 468 -6.86 8.24 25.57
N LEU A 469 -5.54 8.14 25.64
CA LEU A 469 -4.66 7.90 24.48
C LEU A 469 -4.44 6.41 24.19
N ALA A 470 -4.71 5.53 25.17
CA ALA A 470 -4.76 4.07 24.96
C ALA A 470 -6.00 3.61 24.18
N THR A 471 -7.04 4.44 24.09
CA THR A 471 -8.33 4.09 23.50
C THR A 471 -8.29 3.95 21.97
N VAL A 472 -7.38 4.61 21.25
CA VAL A 472 -7.36 4.58 19.78
C VAL A 472 -6.73 3.29 19.22
N VAL A 473 -5.86 2.61 19.99
CA VAL A 473 -5.43 1.23 19.69
C VAL A 473 -6.49 0.21 20.12
N ALA A 474 -7.36 0.59 21.08
CA ALA A 474 -8.54 -0.20 21.45
C ALA A 474 -9.74 -0.03 20.48
N MET A 475 -9.77 1.01 19.64
CA MET A 475 -10.85 1.18 18.64
C MET A 475 -10.78 0.15 17.50
N GLU A 476 -9.62 -0.49 17.25
CA GLU A 476 -9.54 -1.70 16.42
C GLU A 476 -9.85 -2.98 17.21
N GLN A 477 -9.93 -2.91 18.54
CA GLN A 477 -10.33 -4.03 19.40
C GLN A 477 -11.84 -4.16 19.52
N ASP A 478 -12.65 -3.13 19.27
CA ASP A 478 -14.13 -3.21 19.36
C ASP A 478 -14.80 -3.80 18.10
N ASN A 479 -14.09 -3.92 16.97
CA ASN A 479 -14.61 -4.57 15.75
C ASN A 479 -14.43 -6.10 15.74
N ALA A 480 -13.99 -6.70 16.85
CA ALA A 480 -13.90 -8.16 16.98
C ALA A 480 -15.07 -8.77 17.78
N ASP A 481 -16.02 -7.96 18.27
CA ASP A 481 -17.20 -8.42 19.03
C ASP A 481 -18.54 -7.88 18.45
N ALA A 482 -18.64 -7.66 17.14
CA ALA A 482 -19.92 -7.55 16.43
C ALA A 482 -20.07 -8.73 15.46
#